data_AF-A0A2N3AHT4-F1
#
_entry.id   AF-A0A2N3AHT4-F1
#
_cell.length_a   1.000
_cell.length_b   1.000
_cell.length_c   1.000
_cell.angle_alpha   90.00
_cell.angle_beta   90.00
_cell.angle_gamma   90.00
#
_symmetry.space_group_name_H-M   'P 1'
#
loop_
_entity.id
_entity.type
_entity.pdbx_description
1 polymer ?
#
loop_
_entity_poly.entity_id
_entity_poly.type
_entity_poly.pdbx_seq_one_letter_code
_entity_poly.pdbx_strand_id
1 'polypeptide(L)'
;MAVYSFIIANNLVTIENDKLIIGFNKECTFHKESLEKQNNKILLQELIKEETGRLLAIECIINDNSKEDSFLEVEQENKKKAAKTRNEENKERAERAGEEKDNIKKRSNI
;
A
#
# COMPACT_ATOMS: atom_id res chain seq x y z
N MET A 1 -2.81 -12.45 -7.34
CA MET A 1 -3.17 -11.11 -6.82
C MET A 1 -3.71 -11.28 -5.42
N ALA A 2 -3.28 -10.45 -4.47
CA ALA A 2 -3.70 -10.54 -3.07
C ALA A 2 -4.94 -9.68 -2.81
N VAL A 3 -5.78 -10.07 -1.85
CA VAL A 3 -7.02 -9.35 -1.47
C VAL A 3 -6.75 -7.87 -1.14
N TYR A 4 -5.63 -7.60 -0.48
CA TYR A 4 -5.15 -6.24 -0.21
C TYR A 4 -5.05 -5.35 -1.46
N SER A 5 -4.55 -5.91 -2.58
CA SER A 5 -4.41 -5.19 -3.84
C SER A 5 -5.75 -4.79 -4.45
N PHE A 6 -6.83 -5.50 -4.12
CA PHE A 6 -8.17 -5.14 -4.57
C PHE A 6 -8.77 -4.07 -3.69
N ILE A 7 -8.57 -4.12 -2.37
CA ILE A 7 -9.13 -3.16 -1.42
C ILE A 7 -8.49 -1.78 -1.55
N ILE A 8 -7.18 -1.70 -1.79
CA ILE A 8 -6.44 -0.43 -1.89
C ILE A 8 -6.94 0.49 -3.03
N ALA A 9 -7.63 -0.07 -4.02
CA ALA A 9 -8.22 0.68 -5.14
C ALA A 9 -9.59 1.29 -4.81
N ASN A 10 -10.06 1.17 -3.57
CA ASN A 10 -11.31 1.78 -3.14
C ASN A 10 -11.24 3.31 -3.15
N ASN A 11 -12.41 3.95 -3.27
CA ASN A 11 -12.57 5.39 -3.14
C ASN A 11 -13.48 5.76 -1.95
N LEU A 12 -14.17 4.79 -1.36
CA LEU A 12 -15.08 4.96 -0.24
C LEU A 12 -15.08 3.71 0.63
N VAL A 13 -15.09 3.90 1.95
CA VAL A 13 -15.35 2.83 2.92
C VAL A 13 -16.26 3.36 4.01
N THR A 14 -17.44 2.77 4.15
CA THR A 14 -18.41 3.13 5.20
C THR A 14 -18.99 1.88 5.85
N ILE A 15 -19.47 2.02 7.09
CA ILE A 15 -20.16 0.95 7.82
C ILE A 15 -21.58 1.41 8.09
N GLU A 16 -22.57 0.68 7.57
CA GLU A 16 -23.99 0.98 7.73
C GLU A 16 -24.76 -0.33 7.89
N ASN A 17 -25.68 -0.40 8.87
CA ASN A 17 -26.60 -1.54 9.06
C ASN A 17 -25.89 -2.92 9.08
N ASP A 18 -24.80 -3.05 9.85
CA ASP A 18 -23.96 -4.26 9.92
C ASP A 18 -23.35 -4.69 8.57
N LYS A 19 -23.20 -3.74 7.64
CA LYS A 19 -22.51 -3.92 6.37
C LYS A 19 -21.30 -3.00 6.27
N LEU A 20 -20.20 -3.54 5.76
CA LEU A 20 -19.08 -2.75 5.26
C LEU A 20 -19.30 -2.50 3.77
N ILE A 21 -19.52 -1.25 3.42
CA ILE A 21 -19.71 -0.79 2.04
C ILE A 21 -18.36 -0.29 1.52
N ILE A 22 -17.89 -0.89 0.43
CA ILE A 22 -16.62 -0.53 -0.23
C ILE A 22 -16.96 -0.01 -1.63
N GLY A 23 -16.71 1.28 -1.84
CA GLY A 23 -16.89 1.94 -3.13
C GLY A 23 -15.64 1.83 -4.01
N PHE A 24 -15.87 1.69 -5.31
CA PHE A 24 -14.84 1.69 -6.34
C PHE A 24 -15.19 2.69 -7.45
N ASN A 25 -14.19 3.37 -8.01
CA ASN A 25 -14.39 4.13 -9.25
C ASN A 25 -14.84 3.19 -10.39
N LYS A 26 -15.55 3.70 -11.41
CA LYS A 26 -15.99 2.88 -12.56
C LYS A 26 -14.84 2.29 -13.37
N GLU A 27 -13.66 2.88 -13.30
CA GLU A 27 -12.44 2.33 -13.92
C GLU A 27 -11.90 1.11 -13.15
N CYS A 28 -12.33 0.90 -11.91
CA CYS A 28 -11.83 -0.16 -11.01
C CYS A 28 -12.77 -1.37 -10.93
N THR A 29 -13.58 -1.64 -11.95
CA THR A 29 -14.52 -2.78 -12.00
C THR A 29 -13.85 -4.12 -11.71
N PHE A 30 -12.65 -4.35 -12.25
CA PHE A 30 -11.89 -5.58 -11.99
C PHE A 30 -11.54 -5.78 -10.50
N HIS A 31 -11.28 -4.69 -9.77
CA HIS A 31 -10.97 -4.75 -8.34
C HIS A 31 -12.21 -5.08 -7.53
N LYS A 32 -13.35 -4.46 -7.87
CA LYS A 32 -14.67 -4.80 -7.33
C LYS A 32 -14.98 -6.29 -7.54
N GLU A 33 -14.97 -6.75 -8.78
CA GLU A 33 -15.30 -8.15 -9.13
C GLU A 33 -14.35 -9.14 -8.44
N SER A 34 -13.06 -8.79 -8.36
CA SER A 34 -12.09 -9.62 -7.68
C SER A 34 -12.36 -9.70 -6.17
N LEU A 35 -12.79 -8.61 -5.53
CA LEU A 35 -13.12 -8.61 -4.11
C LEU A 35 -14.43 -9.37 -3.83
N GLU A 36 -15.39 -9.34 -4.76
CA GLU A 36 -16.67 -10.04 -4.67
C GLU A 36 -16.56 -11.56 -4.85
N LYS A 37 -15.42 -12.07 -5.35
CA LYS A 37 -15.15 -13.51 -5.38
C LYS A 37 -15.26 -14.09 -3.98
N GLN A 38 -16.00 -15.20 -3.85
CA GLN A 38 -16.36 -15.81 -2.58
C GLN A 38 -15.18 -15.98 -1.60
N ASN A 39 -14.05 -16.50 -2.07
CA ASN A 39 -12.87 -16.71 -1.23
C ASN A 39 -12.32 -15.39 -0.64
N ASN A 40 -12.32 -14.32 -1.44
CA ASN A 40 -11.80 -13.02 -1.03
C ASN A 40 -12.78 -12.33 -0.07
N LYS A 41 -14.08 -12.48 -0.34
CA LYS A 41 -15.14 -11.96 0.52
C LYS A 41 -15.12 -12.62 1.90
N ILE A 42 -15.03 -13.95 1.95
CA ILE A 42 -14.95 -14.70 3.22
C ILE A 42 -13.72 -14.29 4.01
N LEU A 43 -12.55 -14.25 3.36
CA LEU A 43 -11.30 -13.85 4.03
C LEU A 43 -11.44 -12.45 4.65
N LEU A 44 -12.02 -11.49 3.93
CA LEU A 44 -12.20 -10.14 4.44
C LEU A 44 -13.17 -10.10 5.63
N GLN A 45 -14.26 -10.86 5.58
CA GLN A 45 -15.23 -10.96 6.68
C GLN A 45 -14.61 -11.58 7.94
N GLU A 46 -13.81 -12.64 7.76
CA GLU A 46 -13.11 -13.30 8.87
C GLU A 46 -12.12 -12.35 9.53
N LEU A 47 -11.31 -11.62 8.74
CA LEU A 47 -10.36 -10.64 9.26
C LEU A 47 -11.06 -9.50 10.03
N ILE A 48 -12.16 -8.98 9.50
CA ILE A 48 -12.94 -7.94 10.20
C ILE A 48 -13.51 -8.48 11.51
N LYS A 49 -14.01 -9.73 11.50
CA LYS A 49 -14.54 -10.36 12.71
C LYS A 49 -13.45 -10.60 13.75
N GLU A 50 -12.26 -11.01 13.32
CA GLU A 50 -11.10 -11.22 14.20
C GLU A 50 -10.68 -9.91 14.89
N GLU A 51 -10.61 -8.81 14.14
CA GLU A 51 -10.16 -7.52 14.67
C GLU A 51 -11.24 -6.76 15.46
N THR A 52 -12.50 -6.82 15.01
CA THR A 52 -13.59 -6.00 15.58
C THR A 52 -14.55 -6.77 16.48
N GLY A 53 -14.51 -8.11 16.44
CA GLY A 53 -15.49 -8.99 17.08
C GLY A 53 -16.87 -8.97 16.41
N ARG A 54 -17.06 -8.20 15.33
CA ARG A 54 -18.35 -8.05 14.64
C ARG A 54 -18.36 -8.76 13.30
N LEU A 55 -19.46 -9.43 13.00
CA LEU A 55 -19.68 -10.00 11.68
C LEU A 55 -20.33 -8.96 10.77
N LEU A 56 -19.55 -8.34 9.90
CA LEU A 56 -20.06 -7.39 8.90
C LEU A 56 -20.25 -8.08 7.55
N ALA A 57 -21.36 -7.79 6.87
CA ALA A 57 -21.55 -8.19 5.47
C ALA A 57 -20.74 -7.28 4.54
N ILE A 58 -20.01 -7.83 3.57
CA ILE A 58 -19.29 -7.01 2.58
C ILE A 58 -20.20 -6.70 1.40
N GLU A 59 -20.33 -5.43 1.09
CA GLU A 59 -21.04 -4.91 -0.08
C GLU A 59 -20.09 -4.03 -0.90
N CYS A 60 -19.95 -4.31 -2.19
CA CYS A 60 -19.08 -3.55 -3.08
C CYS A 60 -19.94 -2.79 -4.10
N ILE A 61 -19.69 -1.50 -4.26
CA ILE A 61 -20.46 -0.64 -5.17
C ILE A 61 -19.54 0.09 -6.14
N ILE A 62 -20.06 0.40 -7.33
CA ILE A 62 -19.41 1.37 -8.21
C ILE A 62 -19.88 2.76 -7.80
N ASN A 63 -18.93 3.60 -7.44
CA ASN A 63 -19.14 4.96 -7.01
C ASN A 63 -18.31 5.89 -7.90
N ASP A 64 -18.93 6.41 -8.97
CA ASP A 64 -18.33 7.47 -9.78
C ASP A 64 -18.61 8.81 -9.10
N ASN A 65 -17.73 9.22 -8.19
CA ASN A 65 -17.74 10.53 -7.54
C ASN A 65 -17.42 11.67 -8.55
N SER A 66 -18.11 11.71 -9.69
CA SER A 66 -18.06 12.84 -10.62
C SER A 66 -18.78 14.07 -10.06
N LYS A 67 -19.65 13.90 -9.07
CA LYS A 67 -20.32 14.97 -8.31
C LYS A 67 -20.74 14.47 -6.93
N GLU A 68 -19.91 14.68 -5.93
CA GLU A 68 -20.30 15.20 -4.59
C GLU A 68 -19.11 15.11 -3.64
N ASP A 69 -18.73 16.30 -3.17
CA ASP A 69 -17.62 16.58 -2.29
C ASP A 69 -17.75 15.90 -0.93
N SER A 70 -16.57 15.72 -0.31
CA SER A 70 -16.36 15.68 1.14
C SER A 70 -17.00 14.51 1.90
N PHE A 71 -16.19 13.51 2.25
CA PHE A 71 -15.83 13.16 3.63
C PHE A 71 -14.95 11.90 3.57
N LEU A 72 -13.84 11.92 4.31
CA LEU A 72 -12.79 10.89 4.40
C LEU A 72 -11.57 11.08 3.47
N GLU A 73 -11.08 12.33 3.39
CA GLU A 73 -9.63 12.59 3.31
C GLU A 73 -8.99 12.39 4.69
N VAL A 74 -9.00 11.16 5.23
CA VAL A 74 -8.11 10.82 6.34
C VAL A 74 -7.55 9.45 6.02
N GLU A 75 -6.23 9.37 5.86
CA GLU A 75 -5.41 8.16 5.59
C GLU A 75 -5.04 7.77 4.14
N GLN A 76 -5.02 8.69 3.17
CA GLN A 76 -4.38 8.39 1.86
C GLN A 76 -3.02 9.05 1.62
N GLU A 77 -2.50 9.89 2.53
CA GLU A 77 -1.20 10.54 2.35
C GLU A 77 0.01 9.59 2.58
N ASN A 78 -0.17 8.49 3.30
CA ASN A 78 0.94 7.52 3.54
C ASN A 78 1.27 6.64 2.32
N LYS A 79 0.42 6.56 1.29
CA LYS A 79 0.65 5.69 0.12
C LYS A 79 1.58 6.30 -0.96
N LYS A 80 1.88 7.62 -0.91
CA LYS A 80 2.79 8.26 -1.88
C LYS A 80 4.26 8.33 -1.44
N LYS A 81 4.58 8.19 -0.14
CA LYS A 81 5.97 8.31 0.34
C LYS A 81 6.81 7.02 0.26
N ALA A 82 6.19 5.84 0.20
CA ALA A 82 6.94 4.58 0.12
C ALA A 82 7.52 4.25 -1.29
N ALA A 83 7.12 4.98 -2.34
CA ALA A 83 7.59 4.75 -3.70
C ALA A 83 8.74 5.68 -4.14
N LYS A 84 9.14 6.65 -3.30
CA LYS A 84 10.15 7.66 -3.67
C LYS A 84 11.52 7.52 -2.97
N THR A 85 11.73 6.45 -2.20
CA THR A 85 13.02 6.19 -1.50
C THR A 85 13.86 5.10 -2.18
N ARG A 86 13.91 5.08 -3.52
CA ARG A 86 14.77 4.15 -4.27
C ARG A 86 15.63 4.80 -5.37
N ASN A 87 15.68 6.13 -5.45
CA ASN A 87 16.43 6.82 -6.50
C ASN A 87 17.58 7.71 -6.00
N GLU A 88 18.02 7.58 -4.74
CA GLU A 88 19.09 8.43 -4.20
C GLU A 88 20.14 7.69 -3.36
N GLU A 89 20.29 6.36 -3.52
CA GLU A 89 21.35 5.60 -2.83
C GLU A 89 22.42 5.00 -3.78
N ASN A 90 22.39 5.32 -5.08
CA ASN A 90 23.41 4.87 -6.04
C ASN A 90 24.42 5.96 -6.45
N LYS A 91 24.51 7.08 -5.72
CA LYS A 91 25.47 8.17 -6.00
C LYS A 91 26.57 8.37 -4.93
N GLU A 92 26.61 7.58 -3.85
CA GLU A 92 27.64 7.78 -2.80
C GLU A 92 28.63 6.62 -2.58
N ARG A 93 28.59 5.56 -3.42
CA ARG A 93 29.53 4.42 -3.30
C ARG A 93 30.59 4.32 -4.40
N ALA A 94 30.67 5.29 -5.32
CA ALA A 94 31.61 5.28 -6.43
C ALA A 94 32.83 6.22 -6.25
N GLU A 95 32.94 6.99 -5.17
CA GLU A 95 34.02 8.00 -4.99
C GLU A 95 34.96 7.74 -3.80
N ARG A 96 34.97 6.53 -3.21
CA ARG A 96 35.86 6.20 -2.07
C ARG A 96 36.62 4.88 -2.21
N ALA A 97 37.16 4.61 -3.39
CA ALA A 97 38.11 3.52 -3.58
C ALA A 97 39.12 3.85 -4.70
N GLY A 98 40.08 4.71 -4.38
CA GLY A 98 41.26 4.98 -5.20
C GLY A 98 41.95 6.22 -4.71
N GLU A 99 43.24 6.10 -4.37
CA GLU A 99 44.11 7.10 -3.69
C GLU A 99 43.93 7.05 -2.16
N GLU A 100 44.92 6.77 -1.32
CA GLU A 100 46.38 6.81 -1.44
C GLU A 100 46.92 6.15 -0.17
N LYS A 101 47.80 5.14 -0.27
CA LYS A 101 48.66 4.73 0.85
C LYS A 101 50.03 4.38 0.31
N ASP A 102 50.78 5.43 0.02
CA ASP A 102 52.22 5.32 -0.16
C ASP A 102 52.95 5.82 1.10
N ASN A 103 54.04 5.11 1.41
CA ASN A 103 55.16 5.47 2.27
C ASN A 103 54.98 5.58 3.79
N ILE A 104 55.47 4.59 4.55
CA ILE A 104 56.53 4.80 5.58
C ILE A 104 57.45 3.55 5.71
N LYS A 105 58.61 3.63 5.04
CA LYS A 105 59.97 3.42 5.59
C LYS A 105 60.25 2.15 6.44
N LYS A 106 60.88 1.14 5.83
CA LYS A 106 61.82 0.22 6.51
C LYS A 106 63.27 0.60 6.15
N ARG A 107 63.97 1.25 7.08
CA ARG A 107 65.44 1.15 7.26
C ARG A 107 65.67 0.08 8.34
N SER A 108 66.76 -0.68 8.48
CA SER A 108 67.86 -1.21 7.66
C SER A 108 68.63 -2.15 8.62
N ASN A 109 69.34 -3.13 8.06
CA ASN A 109 70.40 -3.99 8.65
C ASN A 109 70.00 -5.09 9.64
N ILE A 110 70.36 -6.34 9.31
CA ILE A 110 71.63 -7.02 9.68
C ILE A 110 72.02 -7.94 8.51
#